data_AF-A0A9R1CQ36-F1
#
_entry.id   AF-A0A9R1CQ36-F1
#
_cell.length_a   1.000
_cell.length_b   1.000
_cell.length_c   1.000
_cell.angle_alpha   90.00
_cell.angle_beta   90.00
_cell.angle_gamma   90.00
#
_symmetry.space_group_name_H-M   'P 1'
#
loop_
_entity.id
_entity.type
_entity.pdbx_description
1 polymer ?
#
loop_
_entity_poly.entity_id
_entity_poly.type
_entity_poly.pdbx_seq_one_letter_code
_entity_poly.pdbx_strand_id
1 'polypeptide(L)'
;MTLSPAQSVSSTLSESPAQSALWSTLISAMERKEYCKAWAVTKQAVIFFEGIQESLKAWENPADPKYEDEMLRVGAMLKKWKAYLAELTFSMNTLLDWEIKHRVPEKWAAIPAYDYDNPHIFPLKTINSAGEKENRSLTPLFIPLSKHVIKLHEEGFDEEWFDLWDRLKPDPEKYAPYHLPLERPWPYKDIALRKKTGENRE
;
A
#
# COMPACT_ATOMS: atom_id res chain seq x y z
N MET A 1 -22.04 37.68 -46.49
CA MET A 1 -21.11 36.85 -45.69
C MET A 1 -20.56 37.70 -44.57
N THR A 2 -21.04 37.49 -43.34
CA THR A 2 -20.37 37.88 -42.08
C THR A 2 -21.08 37.11 -40.95
N LEU A 3 -20.50 35.97 -40.55
CA LEU A 3 -20.95 35.19 -39.40
C LEU A 3 -20.37 35.83 -38.13
N SER A 4 -21.22 36.12 -37.13
CA SER A 4 -20.79 36.45 -35.77
C SER A 4 -20.41 35.18 -35.00
N PRO A 5 -19.41 35.22 -34.10
CA PRO A 5 -19.02 34.06 -33.32
C PRO A 5 -19.93 33.88 -32.11
N ALA A 6 -20.49 32.68 -31.97
CA ALA A 6 -21.21 32.26 -30.77
C ALA A 6 -20.24 32.11 -29.59
N GLN A 7 -20.58 32.72 -28.45
CA GLN A 7 -19.85 32.58 -27.21
C GLN A 7 -20.11 31.21 -26.57
N SER A 8 -19.02 30.66 -26.03
CA SER A 8 -18.89 29.46 -25.21
C SER A 8 -19.88 29.40 -24.05
N VAL A 9 -20.52 28.24 -23.86
CA VAL A 9 -20.99 27.79 -22.55
C VAL A 9 -20.27 26.48 -22.26
N SER A 10 -19.14 26.60 -21.56
CA SER A 10 -18.45 25.48 -20.94
C SER A 10 -19.31 24.97 -19.80
N SER A 11 -19.90 23.78 -19.96
CA SER A 11 -20.60 23.06 -18.92
C SER A 11 -19.57 22.62 -17.86
N THR A 12 -19.36 23.46 -16.85
CA THR A 12 -18.70 23.04 -15.63
C THR A 12 -19.61 22.03 -14.94
N LEU A 13 -19.16 20.77 -14.89
CA LEU A 13 -19.74 19.73 -14.04
C LEU A 13 -19.55 20.18 -12.59
N SER A 14 -20.55 20.90 -12.07
CA SER A 14 -20.63 21.27 -10.66
C SER A 14 -20.83 20.00 -9.85
N GLU A 15 -19.77 19.55 -9.17
CA GLU A 15 -19.88 18.52 -8.13
C GLU A 15 -20.92 18.96 -7.09
N SER A 16 -21.77 18.01 -6.67
CA SER A 16 -22.79 18.28 -5.66
C SER A 16 -22.11 18.57 -4.30
N PRO A 17 -22.52 19.63 -3.57
CA PRO A 17 -22.01 19.94 -2.23
C PRO A 17 -22.08 18.76 -1.25
N ALA A 18 -23.06 17.87 -1.43
CA ALA A 18 -23.23 16.67 -0.60
C ALA A 18 -22.18 15.58 -0.91
N GLN A 19 -21.73 15.47 -2.16
CA GLN A 19 -20.65 14.55 -2.56
C GLN A 19 -19.31 15.02 -1.99
N SER A 20 -19.03 16.33 -2.06
CA SER A 20 -17.85 16.93 -1.42
C SER A 20 -17.85 16.78 0.11
N ALA A 21 -19.01 16.88 0.75
CA ALA A 21 -19.14 16.75 2.21
C ALA A 21 -18.92 15.32 2.75
N LEU A 22 -19.40 14.29 2.05
CA LEU A 22 -19.22 12.89 2.47
C LEU A 22 -17.79 12.38 2.24
N TRP A 23 -17.17 12.77 1.12
CA TRP A 23 -15.73 12.62 0.95
C TRP A 23 -14.98 13.38 2.03
N SER A 24 -15.33 14.65 2.29
CA SER A 24 -14.68 15.46 3.33
C SER A 24 -14.80 14.84 4.73
N THR A 25 -15.90 14.19 5.10
CA THR A 25 -16.11 13.72 6.48
C THR A 25 -15.38 12.41 6.80
N LEU A 26 -15.09 11.55 5.80
CA LEU A 26 -14.33 10.30 5.99
C LEU A 26 -12.90 10.34 5.43
N ILE A 27 -12.63 11.13 4.39
CA ILE A 27 -11.26 11.56 4.02
C ILE A 27 -10.71 12.58 5.03
N SER A 28 -11.53 13.22 5.87
CA SER A 28 -11.04 14.07 6.98
C SER A 28 -10.16 13.31 7.98
N ALA A 29 -10.19 11.97 8.04
CA ALA A 29 -9.34 11.21 8.96
C ALA A 29 -7.95 10.87 8.39
N MET A 30 -7.75 10.98 7.06
CA MET A 30 -6.49 10.73 6.37
C MET A 30 -6.48 11.41 5.01
N GLU A 31 -5.51 12.27 4.76
CA GLU A 31 -5.40 12.95 3.48
C GLU A 31 -5.01 11.97 2.35
N ARG A 32 -5.50 12.19 1.12
CA ARG A 32 -5.13 11.39 -0.07
C ARG A 32 -3.62 11.23 -0.24
N LYS A 33 -2.85 12.26 0.15
CA LYS A 33 -1.37 12.26 0.12
C LYS A 33 -0.76 11.23 1.09
N GLU A 34 -1.33 11.08 2.28
CA GLU A 34 -0.88 10.15 3.31
C GLU A 34 -1.20 8.73 2.91
N TYR A 35 -2.38 8.52 2.33
CA TYR A 35 -2.77 7.22 1.77
C TYR A 35 -1.82 6.76 0.65
N CYS A 36 -1.48 7.66 -0.27
CA CYS A 36 -0.50 7.37 -1.32
C CYS A 36 0.90 7.09 -0.75
N LYS A 37 1.31 7.81 0.30
CA LYS A 37 2.58 7.55 1.01
C LYS A 37 2.59 6.15 1.63
N ALA A 38 1.52 5.78 2.35
CA ALA A 38 1.37 4.46 2.94
C ALA A 38 1.49 3.34 1.90
N TRP A 39 0.81 3.48 0.76
CA TRP A 39 0.91 2.52 -0.34
C TRP A 39 2.35 2.42 -0.89
N ALA A 40 3.00 3.56 -1.15
CA ALA A 40 4.35 3.60 -1.71
C ALA A 40 5.40 2.99 -0.78
N VAL A 41 5.34 3.32 0.51
CA VAL A 41 6.18 2.73 1.57
C VAL A 41 5.99 1.22 1.62
N THR A 42 4.74 0.76 1.61
CA THR A 42 4.42 -0.67 1.66
C THR A 42 4.96 -1.39 0.42
N LYS A 43 4.83 -0.77 -0.76
CA LYS A 43 5.40 -1.30 -2.00
C LYS A 43 6.93 -1.38 -1.94
N GLN A 44 7.60 -0.36 -1.40
CA GLN A 44 9.05 -0.34 -1.22
C GLN A 44 9.51 -1.46 -0.27
N ALA A 45 8.80 -1.68 0.84
CA ALA A 45 9.11 -2.76 1.77
C ALA A 45 8.96 -4.15 1.12
N VAL A 46 7.90 -4.36 0.33
CA VAL A 46 7.72 -5.61 -0.43
C VAL A 46 8.88 -5.84 -1.40
N ILE A 47 9.26 -4.84 -2.21
CA ILE A 47 10.40 -4.96 -3.15
C ILE A 47 11.68 -5.35 -2.41
N PHE A 48 11.94 -4.71 -1.27
CA PHE A 48 13.12 -4.95 -0.45
C PHE A 48 13.18 -6.39 0.09
N PHE A 49 12.11 -6.86 0.72
CA PHE A 49 12.08 -8.23 1.27
C PHE A 49 11.98 -9.31 0.18
N GLU A 50 11.36 -9.03 -0.98
CA GLU A 50 11.42 -9.94 -2.14
C GLU A 50 12.86 -10.07 -2.66
N GLY A 51 13.59 -8.97 -2.76
CA GLY A 51 14.99 -8.98 -3.20
C GLY A 51 15.86 -9.84 -2.27
N ILE A 52 15.70 -9.69 -0.95
CA ILE A 52 16.41 -10.53 0.03
C ILE A 52 16.03 -12.00 -0.15
N GLN A 53 14.73 -12.32 -0.14
CA GLN A 53 14.26 -13.71 -0.18
C GLN A 53 14.72 -14.43 -1.45
N GLU A 54 14.58 -13.80 -2.61
CA GLU A 54 14.96 -14.42 -3.88
C GLU A 54 16.48 -14.56 -4.02
N SER A 55 17.25 -13.62 -3.46
CA SER A 55 18.71 -13.73 -3.46
C SER A 55 19.21 -14.82 -2.50
N LEU A 56 18.58 -14.98 -1.33
CA LEU A 56 18.85 -16.10 -0.43
C LEU A 56 18.57 -17.44 -1.09
N LYS A 57 17.41 -17.61 -1.74
CA LYS A 57 17.07 -18.83 -2.50
C LYS A 57 18.09 -19.14 -3.59
N ALA A 58 18.65 -18.13 -4.24
CA ALA A 58 19.67 -18.30 -5.27
C ALA A 58 21.04 -18.71 -4.70
N TRP A 59 21.34 -18.32 -3.47
CA TRP A 59 22.59 -18.65 -2.77
C TRP A 59 22.51 -19.96 -1.97
N GLU A 60 21.31 -20.42 -1.63
CA GLU A 60 21.10 -21.64 -0.85
C GLU A 60 21.57 -22.87 -1.64
N ASN A 61 22.43 -23.67 -1.02
CA ASN A 61 22.76 -24.99 -1.53
C ASN A 61 21.72 -25.99 -1.00
N PRO A 62 20.93 -26.67 -1.85
CA PRO A 62 19.93 -27.63 -1.39
C PRO A 62 20.51 -28.79 -0.56
N ALA A 63 21.80 -29.09 -0.70
CA ALA A 63 22.48 -30.15 0.05
C ALA A 63 23.02 -29.71 1.43
N ASP A 64 23.11 -28.40 1.68
CA ASP A 64 23.64 -27.82 2.92
C ASP A 64 22.98 -26.44 3.14
N PRO A 65 21.72 -26.41 3.64
CA PRO A 65 20.99 -25.17 3.84
C PRO A 65 21.61 -24.38 5.00
N LYS A 66 22.02 -23.15 4.71
CA LYS A 66 22.76 -22.27 5.66
C LYS A 66 21.95 -21.09 6.13
N TYR A 67 20.86 -20.78 5.43
CA TYR A 67 20.09 -19.56 5.65
C TYR A 67 18.65 -19.87 6.04
N GLU A 68 18.39 -21.05 6.61
CA GLU A 68 17.03 -21.50 6.93
C GLU A 68 16.31 -20.51 7.87
N ASP A 69 17.01 -20.01 8.89
CA ASP A 69 16.45 -19.01 9.82
C ASP A 69 16.19 -17.67 9.11
N GLU A 70 17.16 -17.13 8.36
CA GLU A 70 16.96 -15.90 7.60
C GLU A 70 15.83 -16.02 6.58
N MET A 71 15.70 -17.18 5.93
CA MET A 71 14.64 -17.52 4.98
C MET A 71 13.26 -17.54 5.65
N LEU A 72 13.15 -18.09 6.85
CA LEU A 72 11.90 -18.10 7.63
C LEU A 72 11.52 -16.68 8.05
N ARG A 73 12.47 -15.92 8.61
CA ARG A 73 12.22 -14.54 9.09
C ARG A 73 11.88 -13.59 7.94
N VAL A 74 12.61 -13.64 6.83
CA VAL A 74 12.29 -12.83 5.63
C VAL A 74 10.94 -13.25 5.05
N GLY A 75 10.61 -14.54 5.07
CA GLY A 75 9.31 -15.05 4.65
C GLY A 75 8.16 -14.49 5.49
N ALA A 76 8.33 -14.40 6.80
CA ALA A 76 7.35 -13.79 7.71
C ALA A 76 7.18 -12.29 7.43
N MET A 77 8.27 -11.55 7.28
CA MET A 77 8.23 -10.12 6.91
C MET A 77 7.54 -9.92 5.57
N LEU A 78 7.91 -10.69 4.56
CA LEU A 78 7.33 -10.57 3.23
C LEU A 78 5.84 -10.90 3.21
N LYS A 79 5.41 -11.95 3.92
CA LYS A 79 3.99 -12.29 4.07
C LYS A 79 3.22 -11.13 4.70
N LYS A 80 3.76 -10.53 5.75
CA LYS A 80 3.18 -9.37 6.46
C LYS A 80 2.97 -8.18 5.52
N TRP A 81 4.04 -7.73 4.86
CA TRP A 81 4.00 -6.58 3.96
C TRP A 81 3.17 -6.81 2.69
N LYS A 82 3.12 -8.05 2.16
CA LYS A 82 2.23 -8.41 1.05
C LYS A 82 0.77 -8.31 1.43
N ALA A 83 0.39 -8.71 2.64
CA ALA A 83 -0.99 -8.58 3.11
C ALA A 83 -1.42 -7.11 3.23
N TYR A 84 -0.54 -6.24 3.76
CA TYR A 84 -0.79 -4.80 3.79
C TYR A 84 -0.92 -4.22 2.39
N LEU A 85 0.00 -4.56 1.48
CA LEU A 85 -0.01 -4.04 0.11
C LEU A 85 -1.27 -4.48 -0.64
N ALA A 86 -1.70 -5.73 -0.45
CA ALA A 86 -2.92 -6.25 -1.06
C ALA A 86 -4.15 -5.46 -0.63
N GLU A 87 -4.27 -5.14 0.66
CA GLU A 87 -5.39 -4.36 1.20
C GLU A 87 -5.40 -2.92 0.68
N LEU A 88 -4.26 -2.24 0.73
CA LEU A 88 -4.12 -0.87 0.23
C LEU A 88 -4.34 -0.81 -1.29
N THR A 89 -3.87 -1.81 -2.04
CA THR A 89 -4.09 -1.86 -3.50
C THR A 89 -5.56 -2.09 -3.84
N PHE A 90 -6.22 -3.02 -3.14
CA PHE A 90 -7.65 -3.29 -3.33
C PHE A 90 -8.49 -2.04 -3.08
N SER A 91 -8.25 -1.38 -1.94
CA SER A 91 -8.98 -0.17 -1.57
C SER A 91 -8.68 1.00 -2.50
N MET A 92 -7.41 1.18 -2.93
CA MET A 92 -7.04 2.24 -3.87
C MET A 92 -7.73 2.08 -5.22
N ASN A 93 -7.75 0.87 -5.78
CA ASN A 93 -8.42 0.58 -7.05
C ASN A 93 -9.94 0.78 -6.94
N THR A 94 -10.53 0.39 -5.82
CA THR A 94 -11.98 0.53 -5.60
C THR A 94 -12.38 2.00 -5.43
N LEU A 95 -11.60 2.79 -4.70
CA LEU A 95 -11.82 4.22 -4.53
C LEU A 95 -11.67 4.98 -5.85
N LEU A 96 -10.68 4.63 -6.67
CA LEU A 96 -10.51 5.21 -8.00
C LEU A 96 -11.71 4.91 -8.91
N ASP A 97 -12.18 3.65 -8.92
CA ASP A 97 -13.39 3.27 -9.67
C ASP A 97 -14.62 4.06 -9.22
N TRP A 98 -14.77 4.27 -7.91
CA TRP A 98 -15.87 5.06 -7.35
C TRP A 98 -15.77 6.54 -7.72
N GLU A 99 -14.57 7.12 -7.67
CA GLU A 99 -14.30 8.51 -8.07
C GLU A 99 -14.67 8.72 -9.55
N ILE A 100 -14.22 7.83 -10.44
CA ILE A 100 -14.54 7.87 -11.88
C ILE A 100 -16.05 7.75 -12.13
N LYS A 101 -16.75 6.93 -11.33
CA LYS A 101 -18.19 6.70 -11.46
C LYS A 101 -19.04 7.70 -10.66
N HIS A 102 -18.43 8.69 -10.02
CA HIS A 102 -19.08 9.63 -9.11
C HIS A 102 -19.92 8.94 -8.02
N ARG A 103 -19.48 7.76 -7.57
CA ARG A 103 -20.13 6.97 -6.54
C ARG A 103 -19.65 7.41 -5.17
N VAL A 104 -20.61 7.62 -4.26
CA VAL A 104 -20.35 7.85 -2.84
C VAL A 104 -21.04 6.73 -2.05
N PRO A 105 -20.37 6.07 -1.10
CA PRO A 105 -21.04 5.09 -0.24
C PRO A 105 -22.03 5.80 0.68
N GLU A 106 -23.28 5.34 0.70
CA GLU A 106 -24.26 5.79 1.72
C GLU A 106 -23.85 5.33 3.13
N LYS A 107 -23.23 4.14 3.21
CA LYS A 107 -22.67 3.56 4.43
C LYS A 107 -21.44 2.73 4.13
N TRP A 108 -20.50 2.72 5.07
CA TRP A 108 -19.34 1.84 5.01
C TRP A 108 -19.70 0.43 5.48
N ALA A 109 -19.08 -0.58 4.87
CA ALA A 109 -19.07 -1.92 5.42
C ALA A 109 -18.33 -1.92 6.77
N ALA A 110 -18.72 -2.84 7.66
CA ALA A 110 -18.03 -3.01 8.94
C ALA A 110 -16.54 -3.33 8.72
N ILE A 111 -15.68 -2.76 9.57
CA ILE A 111 -14.26 -3.11 9.58
C ILE A 111 -14.15 -4.56 10.06
N PRO A 112 -13.53 -5.46 9.30
CA PRO A 112 -13.31 -6.84 9.73
C PRO A 112 -12.31 -6.87 10.89
N ALA A 113 -12.35 -7.93 11.69
CA ALA A 113 -11.26 -8.19 12.64
C ALA A 113 -9.94 -8.31 11.87
N TYR A 114 -8.96 -7.48 12.23
CA TYR A 114 -7.67 -7.42 11.55
C TYR A 114 -6.54 -7.53 12.55
N ASP A 115 -5.77 -8.60 12.43
CA ASP A 115 -4.56 -8.84 13.22
C ASP A 115 -3.37 -8.23 12.47
N TYR A 116 -2.76 -7.20 13.04
CA TYR A 116 -1.61 -6.53 12.45
C TYR A 116 -0.31 -7.35 12.59
N ASP A 117 -0.24 -8.26 13.55
CA ASP A 117 0.93 -9.10 13.78
C ASP A 117 0.90 -10.34 12.87
N ASN A 118 -0.30 -10.83 12.55
CA ASN A 118 -0.51 -11.90 11.58
C ASN A 118 -1.56 -11.50 10.53
N PRO A 119 -1.24 -10.54 9.65
CA PRO A 119 -2.19 -10.08 8.65
C PRO A 119 -2.39 -11.14 7.57
N HIS A 120 -3.61 -11.19 7.05
CA HIS A 120 -4.00 -12.09 5.98
C HIS A 120 -4.53 -11.31 4.78
N ILE A 121 -4.42 -11.91 3.61
CA ILE A 121 -4.99 -11.37 2.38
C ILE A 121 -6.47 -11.76 2.35
N PHE A 122 -7.34 -10.76 2.32
CA PHE A 122 -8.77 -11.00 2.14
C PHE A 122 -9.06 -11.43 0.70
N PRO A 123 -9.88 -12.47 0.49
CA PRO A 123 -10.27 -12.89 -0.85
C PRO A 123 -11.14 -11.81 -1.52
N LEU A 124 -10.93 -11.60 -2.83
CA LEU A 124 -11.72 -10.64 -3.62
C LEU A 124 -13.19 -11.06 -3.81
N LYS A 125 -13.45 -12.36 -3.70
CA LYS A 125 -14.79 -12.94 -3.79
C LYS A 125 -15.00 -13.89 -2.63
N THR A 126 -16.13 -13.77 -1.97
CA THR A 126 -16.57 -14.66 -0.89
C THR A 126 -17.86 -15.38 -1.29
N ILE A 127 -18.21 -16.42 -0.54
CA ILE A 127 -19.50 -17.08 -0.67
C ILE A 127 -20.38 -16.52 0.46
N ASN A 128 -21.53 -15.95 0.11
CA ASN A 128 -22.47 -15.45 1.10
C ASN A 128 -23.25 -16.59 1.76
N SER A 129 -24.09 -16.27 2.74
CA SER A 129 -24.92 -17.24 3.48
C SER A 129 -25.90 -18.01 2.59
N ALA A 130 -26.24 -17.48 1.41
CA ALA A 130 -27.07 -18.12 0.40
C ALA A 130 -26.28 -19.01 -0.58
N GLY A 131 -24.95 -19.13 -0.44
CA GLY A 131 -24.10 -19.91 -1.33
C GLY A 131 -23.70 -19.17 -2.62
N GLU A 132 -24.00 -17.88 -2.73
CA GLU A 132 -23.72 -17.08 -3.93
C GLU A 132 -22.35 -16.39 -3.83
N LYS A 133 -21.70 -16.22 -4.99
CA LYS A 133 -20.45 -15.47 -5.09
C LYS A 133 -20.73 -13.98 -4.96
N GLU A 134 -20.17 -13.37 -3.93
CA GLU A 134 -20.25 -11.94 -3.69
C GLU A 134 -18.87 -11.29 -3.84
N ASN A 135 -18.82 -10.12 -4.48
CA ASN A 135 -17.61 -9.34 -4.53
C ASN A 135 -17.35 -8.73 -3.15
N ARG A 136 -16.07 -8.72 -2.74
CA ARG A 136 -15.65 -8.09 -1.51
C ARG A 136 -16.07 -6.61 -1.49
N SER A 137 -16.80 -6.23 -0.45
CA SER A 137 -17.15 -4.82 -0.19
C SER A 137 -15.93 -4.04 0.31
N LEU A 138 -15.82 -2.77 -0.09
CA LEU A 138 -14.82 -1.87 0.46
C LEU A 138 -15.14 -1.58 1.94
N THR A 139 -14.16 -1.81 2.80
CA THR A 139 -14.24 -1.50 4.23
C THR A 139 -13.31 -0.32 4.53
N PRO A 140 -13.55 0.46 5.59
CA PRO A 140 -12.66 1.57 5.95
C PRO A 140 -11.32 1.12 6.58
N LEU A 141 -10.99 -0.18 6.55
CA LEU A 141 -9.74 -0.75 7.07
C LEU A 141 -8.47 -0.07 6.51
N PHE A 142 -8.52 0.42 5.27
CA PHE A 142 -7.38 1.12 4.66
C PHE A 142 -6.95 2.37 5.45
N ILE A 143 -7.85 2.99 6.23
CA ILE A 143 -7.53 4.16 7.07
C ILE A 143 -6.59 3.78 8.22
N PRO A 144 -6.99 2.92 9.19
CA PRO A 144 -6.10 2.52 10.28
C PRO A 144 -4.88 1.75 9.78
N LEU A 145 -5.00 0.95 8.71
CA LEU A 145 -3.86 0.27 8.10
C LEU A 145 -2.82 1.25 7.56
N SER A 146 -3.24 2.33 6.90
CA SER A 146 -2.30 3.34 6.39
C SER A 146 -1.52 4.03 7.51
N LYS A 147 -2.21 4.36 8.61
CA LYS A 147 -1.56 4.91 9.81
C LYS A 147 -0.54 3.93 10.39
N HIS A 148 -0.92 2.65 10.46
CA HIS A 148 -0.05 1.59 10.95
C HIS A 148 1.22 1.43 10.11
N VAL A 149 1.12 1.34 8.78
CA VAL A 149 2.31 1.16 7.93
C VAL A 149 3.20 2.39 7.89
N ILE A 150 2.62 3.60 8.00
CA ILE A 150 3.41 4.84 8.14
C ILE A 150 4.20 4.82 9.44
N LYS A 151 3.56 4.43 10.56
CA LYS A 151 4.24 4.28 11.85
C LYS A 151 5.40 3.27 11.77
N LEU A 152 5.17 2.09 11.21
CA LEU A 152 6.24 1.07 11.03
C LEU A 152 7.41 1.61 10.20
N HIS A 153 7.12 2.43 9.18
CA HIS A 153 8.15 3.05 8.35
C HIS A 153 8.94 4.14 9.07
N GLU A 154 8.28 4.90 9.95
CA GLU A 154 8.92 5.91 10.79
C GLU A 154 9.79 5.26 11.87
N GLU A 155 9.35 4.13 12.44
CA GLU A 155 10.16 3.30 13.34
C GLU A 155 11.38 2.72 12.62
N GLY A 156 11.22 2.32 11.35
CA GLY A 156 12.27 1.74 10.53
C GLY A 156 12.45 0.23 10.74
N PHE A 157 13.43 -0.33 10.04
CA PHE A 157 13.75 -1.76 10.06
C PHE A 157 15.09 -2.01 10.75
N ASP A 158 15.24 -3.22 11.32
CA ASP A 158 16.48 -3.63 11.95
C ASP A 158 17.64 -3.61 10.95
N GLU A 159 18.83 -3.17 11.41
CA GLU A 159 20.01 -2.97 10.57
C GLU A 159 20.43 -4.25 9.83
N GLU A 160 20.23 -5.40 10.46
CA GLU A 160 20.47 -6.73 9.88
C GLU A 160 19.86 -6.92 8.49
N TRP A 161 18.70 -6.32 8.21
CA TRP A 161 18.07 -6.47 6.90
C TRP A 161 18.81 -5.70 5.81
N PHE A 162 19.38 -4.56 6.17
CA PHE A 162 20.19 -3.75 5.25
C PHE A 162 21.56 -4.40 5.03
N ASP A 163 22.18 -4.92 6.08
CA ASP A 163 23.43 -5.68 5.97
C ASP A 163 23.24 -6.90 5.07
N LEU A 164 22.09 -7.58 5.20
CA LEU A 164 21.73 -8.72 4.36
C LEU A 164 21.51 -8.30 2.90
N TRP A 165 20.82 -7.19 2.66
CA TRP A 165 20.64 -6.62 1.32
C TRP A 165 21.99 -6.28 0.67
N ASP A 166 22.87 -5.59 1.39
CA ASP A 166 24.20 -5.18 0.90
C ASP A 166 25.10 -6.38 0.61
N ARG A 167 25.00 -7.44 1.43
CA ARG A 167 25.71 -8.71 1.24
C ARG A 167 25.23 -9.46 0.00
N LEU A 168 23.90 -9.58 -0.14
CA LEU A 168 23.28 -10.39 -1.20
C LEU A 168 23.33 -9.72 -2.56
N LYS A 169 23.37 -8.38 -2.59
CA LYS A 169 23.32 -7.55 -3.81
C LYS A 169 22.20 -8.00 -4.77
N PRO A 170 20.92 -7.91 -4.36
CA PRO A 170 19.80 -8.29 -5.22
C PRO A 170 19.85 -7.58 -6.57
N ASP A 171 19.31 -8.23 -7.60
CA ASP A 171 19.24 -7.71 -8.97
C ASP A 171 18.71 -6.25 -8.99
N PRO A 172 19.54 -5.28 -9.41
CA PRO A 172 19.19 -3.87 -9.33
C PRO A 172 18.12 -3.45 -10.35
N GLU A 173 17.92 -4.22 -11.42
CA GLU A 173 16.86 -3.96 -12.40
C GLU A 173 15.52 -4.50 -11.89
N LYS A 174 15.53 -5.72 -11.34
CA LYS A 174 14.32 -6.38 -10.83
C LYS A 174 13.81 -5.76 -9.53
N TYR A 175 14.73 -5.35 -8.65
CA TYR A 175 14.40 -4.80 -7.34
C TYR A 175 14.81 -3.33 -7.19
N ALA A 176 14.74 -2.60 -8.30
CA ALA A 176 14.91 -1.15 -8.32
C ALA A 176 13.98 -0.48 -7.29
N PRO A 177 14.46 0.55 -6.57
CA PRO A 177 13.61 1.30 -5.67
C PRO A 177 12.37 1.86 -6.37
N TYR A 178 11.24 1.82 -5.67
CA TYR A 178 10.00 2.36 -6.20
C TYR A 178 10.03 3.88 -6.17
N HIS A 179 9.74 4.49 -7.31
CA HIS A 179 9.55 5.92 -7.44
C HIS A 179 8.09 6.21 -7.78
N LEU A 180 7.46 7.11 -7.03
CA LEU A 180 6.18 7.68 -7.43
C LEU A 180 6.36 8.48 -8.73
N PRO A 181 5.32 8.57 -9.59
CA PRO A 181 5.38 9.40 -10.79
C PRO A 181 5.85 10.83 -10.46
N LEU A 182 6.69 11.41 -11.33
CA LEU A 182 7.38 12.70 -11.13
C LEU A 182 6.45 13.89 -10.81
N GLU A 183 5.15 13.77 -11.12
CA GLU A 183 4.12 14.79 -10.85
C GLU A 183 3.52 14.71 -9.43
N ARG A 184 4.02 13.83 -8.55
CA ARG A 184 3.51 13.62 -7.17
C ARG A 184 4.53 13.98 -6.07
N PRO A 185 4.07 14.32 -4.85
CA PRO A 185 4.76 15.25 -3.94
C PRO A 185 5.85 14.66 -3.03
N TRP A 186 6.15 13.36 -3.12
CA TRP A 186 7.09 12.72 -2.20
C TRP A 186 8.43 12.42 -2.87
N PRO A 187 9.53 13.09 -2.50
CA PRO A 187 10.86 12.70 -2.94
C PRO A 187 11.18 11.29 -2.43
N TYR A 188 12.04 10.56 -3.16
CA TYR A 188 12.40 9.18 -2.82
C TYR A 188 12.79 9.00 -1.34
N LYS A 189 13.55 9.94 -0.77
CA LYS A 189 13.96 9.95 0.64
C LYS A 189 12.80 9.83 1.65
N ASP A 190 11.59 10.23 1.29
CA ASP A 190 10.43 10.20 2.20
C ASP A 190 9.74 8.83 2.21
N ILE A 191 9.94 8.03 1.16
CA ILE A 191 9.42 6.67 1.02
C ILE A 191 10.52 5.59 1.11
N ALA A 192 11.79 5.99 1.10
CA ALA A 192 12.93 5.11 1.30
C ALA A 192 12.90 4.48 2.70
N LEU A 193 13.18 3.18 2.77
CA LEU A 193 13.20 2.45 4.04
C LEU A 193 14.30 3.01 4.94
N ARG A 194 14.00 3.06 6.25
CA ARG A 194 14.89 3.64 7.26
C ARG A 194 15.45 2.54 8.12
N LYS A 195 16.72 2.67 8.51
CA LYS A 195 17.27 1.89 9.62
C LYS A 195 16.62 2.37 10.90
N LYS A 196 16.25 1.45 11.81
CA LYS A 196 15.93 1.79 13.19
C LYS A 196 17.13 2.52 13.79
N THR A 197 16.98 3.81 14.07
CA THR A 197 17.93 4.52 14.93
C THR A 197 17.78 3.95 16.32
N GLY A 198 18.81 3.29 16.83
CA GLY A 198 18.84 2.85 18.22
C GLY A 198 18.69 4.09 19.12
N GLU A 199 17.55 4.23 19.78
CA GLU A 199 17.45 5.12 20.93
C GLU A 199 18.41 4.57 22.00
N ASN A 200 19.50 5.32 22.19
CA ASN A 200 20.40 5.39 23.33
C ASN A 200 20.36 4.21 24.33
N ARG A 201 21.40 3.37 24.32
CA ARG A 201 21.92 2.81 25.57
C ARG A 201 22.88 3.83 26.17
N GLU A 202 22.34 4.70 27.04
CA GLU A 202 23.12 5.29 28.14
C GLU A 202 23.56 4.21 29.13
#